data_AF-A0A947M5E8-F1
#
_entry.id   AF-A0A947M5E8-F1
#
_cell.length_a   1.000
_cell.length_b   1.000
_cell.length_c   1.000
_cell.angle_alpha   90.00
_cell.angle_beta   90.00
_cell.angle_gamma   90.00
#
_symmetry.space_group_name_H-M   'P 1'
#
loop_
_entity.id
_entity.type
_entity.pdbx_description
1 polymer ?
#
loop_
_entity_poly.entity_id
_entity_poly.type
_entity_poly.pdbx_seq_one_letter_code
_entity_poly.pdbx_strand_id
1 'polypeptide(L)'
;MCLNILKNGSLLAVVLATVTWSGIVAAQSPLPPRGGAGADMYDDALPETGGGFARDGGMELSPDSGAFGDVENPFEEPEPVIEKTKEEIDREIREASFTAAITGLLPLNPGEIRQLLKRFDETQQAVEIPVYPYPQPEVSVHTVSLDPGVTPPVIKLGVGHVTTLNIMDATGQPWPIFDLSWAGNFEVLQPGEGSHVVRITPMSEFAYGNLSLRVVKMSTPITFTLKTQRDVVQYRFDARIPEFGPYAKAPLIEGGLSIVAGNTAINSILDGTAPEGAEKLDV
;
A
#
# COMPACT_ATOMS: atom_id res chain seq x y z
N MET A 1 -6.42 34.51 65.07
CA MET A 1 -7.64 34.65 64.26
C MET A 1 -7.17 34.80 62.81
N CYS A 2 -6.81 33.69 62.17
CA CYS A 2 -7.55 33.00 61.09
C CYS A 2 -7.42 33.74 59.74
N LEU A 3 -6.52 33.25 58.87
CA LEU A 3 -6.78 32.44 57.64
C LEU A 3 -7.19 33.33 56.43
N ASN A 4 -6.36 33.56 55.41
CA ASN A 4 -5.91 32.68 54.31
C ASN A 4 -7.04 32.33 53.30
N ILE A 5 -6.73 32.54 52.00
CA ILE A 5 -7.25 31.80 50.81
C ILE A 5 -8.60 32.26 50.20
N LEU A 6 -8.60 32.79 48.96
CA LEU A 6 -9.21 32.19 47.73
C LEU A 6 -9.51 33.19 46.59
N LYS A 7 -8.88 32.88 45.44
CA LYS A 7 -9.41 32.90 44.05
C LYS A 7 -9.89 34.21 43.43
N ASN A 8 -9.03 34.69 42.54
CA ASN A 8 -9.33 35.47 41.34
C ASN A 8 -10.56 34.96 40.59
N GLY A 9 -11.38 35.94 40.17
CA GLY A 9 -12.61 35.76 39.41
C GLY A 9 -12.42 35.07 38.07
N SER A 10 -13.08 33.93 37.93
CA SER A 10 -13.37 33.27 36.66
C SER A 10 -14.63 33.89 36.08
N LEU A 11 -14.48 34.91 35.24
CA LEU A 11 -15.51 35.32 34.27
C LEU A 11 -15.12 34.71 32.92
N LEU A 12 -15.49 33.45 32.71
CA LEU A 12 -15.49 32.84 31.38
C LEU A 12 -16.88 33.02 30.80
N ALA A 13 -16.99 34.04 29.94
CA ALA A 13 -18.14 34.26 29.08
C ALA A 13 -18.30 33.05 28.14
N VAL A 14 -19.48 32.46 28.19
CA VAL A 14 -19.99 31.48 27.24
C VAL A 14 -20.12 32.17 25.89
N VAL A 15 -19.21 31.89 24.96
CA VAL A 15 -19.36 32.26 23.54
C VAL A 15 -19.74 31.00 22.79
N LEU A 16 -21.05 30.87 22.54
CA LEU A 16 -21.63 29.95 21.57
C LEU A 16 -21.15 30.35 20.16
N ALA A 17 -20.19 29.60 19.60
CA ALA A 17 -19.86 29.69 18.19
C ALA A 17 -20.70 28.67 17.43
N THR A 18 -21.75 29.16 16.78
CA THR A 18 -22.58 28.42 15.83
C THR A 18 -21.77 28.16 14.56
N VAL A 19 -21.51 26.88 14.27
CA VAL A 19 -20.91 26.43 13.02
C VAL A 19 -21.95 26.52 11.91
N THR A 20 -21.86 27.55 11.08
CA THR A 20 -22.68 27.70 9.88
C THR A 20 -22.10 26.84 8.75
N TRP A 21 -22.85 25.80 8.43
CA TRP A 21 -22.64 24.89 7.30
C TRP A 21 -22.84 25.66 6.00
N SER A 22 -21.76 26.09 5.35
CA SER A 22 -21.82 26.66 4.00
C SER A 22 -21.67 25.52 2.99
N GLY A 23 -22.78 25.11 2.40
CA GLY A 23 -22.83 24.15 1.31
C GLY A 23 -22.21 24.73 0.04
N ILE A 24 -21.27 23.99 -0.54
CA ILE A 24 -20.79 24.21 -1.90
C ILE A 24 -21.76 23.48 -2.84
N VAL A 25 -22.63 24.24 -3.48
CA VAL A 25 -23.45 23.79 -4.62
C VAL A 25 -22.57 23.92 -5.87
N ALA A 26 -22.10 22.79 -6.40
CA ALA A 26 -21.49 22.73 -7.72
C ALA A 26 -22.60 22.73 -8.77
N ALA A 27 -22.54 23.71 -9.67
CA ALA A 27 -23.50 23.94 -10.74
C ALA A 27 -23.52 22.80 -11.76
N GLN A 28 -24.73 22.30 -12.04
CA GLN A 28 -25.00 21.36 -13.11
C GLN A 28 -25.39 22.15 -14.37
N SER A 29 -24.62 21.99 -15.45
CA SER A 29 -24.87 22.63 -16.74
C SER A 29 -26.14 22.06 -17.41
N PRO A 30 -27.07 22.89 -17.92
CA PRO A 30 -28.26 22.41 -18.62
C PRO A 30 -27.95 22.05 -20.09
N LEU A 31 -28.40 20.86 -20.51
CA LEU A 31 -28.43 20.42 -21.92
C LEU A 31 -29.51 21.20 -22.71
N PRO A 32 -29.31 21.45 -24.02
CA PRO A 32 -30.26 22.20 -24.84
C PRO A 32 -31.52 21.38 -25.23
N PRO A 33 -32.66 22.04 -25.54
CA PRO A 33 -33.95 21.40 -25.76
C PRO A 33 -34.06 20.71 -27.13
N ARG A 34 -34.64 19.50 -27.13
CA ARG A 34 -34.97 18.74 -28.35
C ARG A 34 -36.32 19.22 -28.88
N GLY A 35 -36.29 20.03 -29.94
CA GLY A 35 -37.47 20.46 -30.67
C GLY A 35 -38.14 19.30 -31.41
N GLY A 36 -39.47 19.28 -31.44
CA GLY A 36 -40.27 18.40 -32.29
C GLY A 36 -40.86 19.14 -33.48
N ALA A 37 -41.00 18.44 -34.61
CA ALA A 37 -42.05 18.57 -35.62
C ALA A 37 -41.70 17.72 -36.86
N GLY A 38 -42.72 17.09 -37.47
CA GLY A 38 -42.66 16.66 -38.88
C GLY A 38 -42.97 15.19 -39.13
N ALA A 39 -44.27 14.89 -39.28
CA ALA A 39 -44.75 13.75 -40.06
C ALA A 39 -44.69 14.12 -41.55
N ASP A 40 -44.40 13.15 -42.44
CA ASP A 40 -44.79 13.04 -43.87
C ASP A 40 -44.39 11.61 -44.32
N MET A 41 -45.32 10.67 -44.57
CA MET A 41 -46.10 10.38 -45.78
C MET A 41 -45.32 9.78 -46.98
N TYR A 42 -45.69 8.53 -47.32
CA TYR A 42 -45.48 7.66 -48.50
C TYR A 42 -44.35 7.93 -49.51
N ASP A 43 -43.60 6.88 -49.86
CA ASP A 43 -43.46 6.53 -51.29
C ASP A 43 -43.14 5.04 -51.52
N ASP A 44 -43.81 4.51 -52.54
CA ASP A 44 -43.61 3.22 -53.19
C ASP A 44 -42.26 3.20 -53.96
N ALA A 45 -41.67 2.02 -54.13
CA ALA A 45 -41.12 1.52 -55.42
C ALA A 45 -40.01 0.48 -55.21
N LEU A 46 -40.32 -0.76 -55.59
CA LEU A 46 -39.33 -1.74 -56.05
C LEU A 46 -38.70 -1.27 -57.37
N PRO A 47 -37.51 -1.80 -57.72
CA PRO A 47 -37.48 -2.56 -58.97
C PRO A 47 -36.67 -3.86 -58.94
N GLU A 48 -37.12 -4.74 -59.83
CA GLU A 48 -36.60 -6.04 -60.23
C GLU A 48 -35.33 -6.02 -61.10
N THR A 49 -34.54 -7.09 -60.94
CA THR A 49 -33.86 -7.91 -61.96
C THR A 49 -32.58 -7.47 -62.71
N GLY A 50 -31.70 -8.48 -62.85
CA GLY A 50 -30.64 -8.64 -63.85
C GLY A 50 -29.24 -8.70 -63.22
N GLY A 51 -28.43 -9.76 -63.29
CA GLY A 51 -28.42 -11.03 -64.02
C GLY A 51 -26.95 -11.49 -64.07
N GLY A 52 -26.66 -12.80 -63.99
CA GLY A 52 -25.29 -13.30 -64.14
C GLY A 52 -25.14 -14.79 -63.84
N PHE A 53 -25.20 -15.62 -64.88
CA PHE A 53 -24.89 -17.06 -64.84
C PHE A 53 -23.38 -17.31 -64.87
N ALA A 54 -22.90 -18.26 -64.06
CA ALA A 54 -21.73 -19.08 -64.37
C ALA A 54 -21.89 -20.47 -63.73
N ARG A 55 -21.77 -21.50 -64.58
CA ARG A 55 -21.77 -22.93 -64.23
C ARG A 55 -20.34 -23.38 -63.93
N ASP A 56 -20.16 -24.31 -62.99
CA ASP A 56 -19.69 -25.70 -63.23
C ASP A 56 -19.00 -26.29 -61.99
N GLY A 57 -19.18 -27.60 -61.77
CA GLY A 57 -18.27 -28.40 -60.96
C GLY A 57 -18.91 -29.41 -59.99
N GLY A 58 -19.15 -30.64 -60.47
CA GLY A 58 -18.89 -31.85 -59.66
C GLY A 58 -20.11 -32.61 -59.14
N MET A 59 -20.64 -33.50 -59.97
CA MET A 59 -21.56 -34.57 -59.59
C MET A 59 -20.74 -35.85 -59.35
N GLU A 60 -20.72 -36.36 -58.12
CA GLU A 60 -20.20 -37.70 -57.81
C GLU A 60 -21.30 -38.51 -57.12
N LEU A 61 -21.76 -39.52 -57.83
CA LEU A 61 -22.74 -40.51 -57.39
C LEU A 61 -21.98 -41.65 -56.71
N SER A 62 -22.40 -42.03 -55.50
CA SER A 62 -22.26 -43.40 -55.01
C SER A 62 -23.64 -43.96 -54.68
N PRO A 63 -23.95 -45.20 -55.10
CA PRO A 63 -25.27 -45.77 -55.00
C PRO A 63 -25.40 -46.54 -53.69
N ASP A 64 -26.50 -46.34 -52.97
CA ASP A 64 -27.10 -47.49 -52.34
C ASP A 64 -28.62 -47.45 -52.46
N SER A 65 -29.09 -48.61 -52.89
CA SER A 65 -30.42 -49.02 -53.26
C SER A 65 -31.40 -48.97 -52.10
N GLY A 66 -32.59 -48.42 -52.36
CA GLY A 66 -33.72 -48.49 -51.44
C GLY A 66 -34.88 -47.60 -51.85
N ALA A 67 -35.28 -47.63 -53.13
CA ALA A 67 -36.64 -47.22 -53.47
C ALA A 67 -37.61 -48.17 -52.77
N PHE A 68 -38.61 -47.63 -52.07
CA PHE A 68 -40.03 -47.99 -52.13
C PHE A 68 -40.78 -47.45 -50.90
N GLY A 69 -41.51 -46.35 -51.12
CA GLY A 69 -42.84 -46.15 -50.54
C GLY A 69 -42.93 -45.52 -49.16
N ASP A 70 -43.11 -44.20 -49.11
CA ASP A 70 -44.00 -43.58 -48.13
C ASP A 70 -45.15 -42.96 -48.92
N VAL A 71 -46.10 -43.82 -49.30
CA VAL A 71 -47.46 -43.38 -49.62
C VAL A 71 -48.04 -42.93 -48.29
N GLU A 72 -48.16 -41.62 -48.06
CA GLU A 72 -48.89 -41.07 -46.91
C GLU A 72 -50.26 -41.75 -46.86
N ASN A 73 -50.45 -42.55 -45.83
CA ASN A 73 -51.65 -43.35 -45.63
C ASN A 73 -52.80 -42.39 -45.26
N PRO A 74 -53.84 -42.22 -46.09
CA PRO A 74 -54.92 -41.28 -45.81
C PRO A 74 -55.86 -41.74 -44.68
N PHE A 75 -55.51 -42.85 -44.01
CA PHE A 75 -56.17 -43.42 -42.84
C PHE A 75 -55.26 -43.47 -41.59
N GLU A 76 -54.10 -42.81 -41.60
CA GLU A 76 -53.33 -42.56 -40.37
C GLU A 76 -54.12 -41.55 -39.53
N GLU A 77 -54.64 -41.97 -38.37
CA GLU A 77 -55.26 -41.05 -37.43
C GLU A 77 -54.25 -39.96 -37.08
N PRO A 78 -54.62 -38.66 -37.11
CA PRO A 78 -53.69 -37.61 -36.75
C PRO A 78 -53.17 -37.91 -35.35
N GLU A 79 -51.85 -38.03 -35.18
CA GLU A 79 -51.26 -38.12 -33.85
C GLU A 79 -51.89 -37.03 -32.98
N PRO A 80 -52.38 -37.37 -31.78
CA PRO A 80 -53.10 -36.40 -30.98
C PRO A 80 -52.17 -35.23 -30.75
N VAL A 81 -52.52 -34.06 -31.31
CA VAL A 81 -51.96 -32.79 -30.87
C VAL A 81 -52.28 -32.76 -29.40
N ILE A 82 -51.28 -33.05 -28.56
CA ILE A 82 -51.43 -32.97 -27.11
C ILE A 82 -51.70 -31.49 -26.86
N GLU A 83 -52.99 -31.13 -26.78
CA GLU A 83 -53.42 -29.81 -26.38
C GLU A 83 -52.81 -29.60 -25.00
N LYS A 84 -51.70 -28.83 -24.96
CA LYS A 84 -51.07 -28.42 -23.71
C LYS A 84 -52.19 -27.98 -22.79
N THR A 85 -52.32 -28.65 -21.65
CA THR A 85 -53.38 -28.32 -20.70
C THR A 85 -53.29 -26.83 -20.36
N LYS A 86 -54.42 -26.18 -20.11
CA LYS A 86 -54.48 -24.73 -19.80
C LYS A 86 -53.45 -24.32 -18.73
N GLU A 87 -53.16 -25.20 -17.78
CA GLU A 87 -52.18 -25.02 -16.71
C GLU A 87 -50.72 -24.99 -17.19
N GLU A 88 -50.39 -25.72 -18.26
CA GLU A 88 -49.06 -25.77 -18.85
C GLU A 88 -48.78 -24.51 -19.68
N ILE A 89 -49.79 -24.00 -20.39
CA ILE A 89 -49.74 -22.71 -21.09
C ILE A 89 -49.52 -21.57 -20.10
N ASP A 90 -50.26 -21.56 -18.99
CA ASP A 90 -50.12 -20.55 -17.93
C ASP A 90 -48.74 -20.61 -17.23
N ARG A 91 -48.10 -21.78 -17.17
CA ARG A 91 -46.73 -21.94 -16.64
C ARG A 91 -45.70 -21.36 -17.59
N GLU A 92 -45.80 -21.69 -18.87
CA GLU A 92 -44.90 -21.21 -19.93
C GLU A 92 -44.96 -19.67 -20.05
N ILE A 93 -46.15 -19.07 -19.99
CA ILE A 93 -46.34 -17.60 -19.97
C ILE A 93 -45.65 -16.98 -18.74
N ARG A 94 -45.74 -17.63 -17.57
CA ARG A 94 -45.15 -17.13 -16.32
C ARG A 94 -43.63 -17.20 -16.33
N GLU A 95 -43.06 -18.29 -16.82
CA GLU A 95 -41.62 -18.48 -16.99
C GLU A 95 -41.04 -17.52 -18.04
N ALA A 96 -41.73 -17.33 -19.17
CA ALA A 96 -41.35 -16.37 -20.20
C ALA A 96 -41.40 -14.93 -19.67
N SER A 97 -42.46 -14.55 -18.96
CA SER A 97 -42.60 -13.21 -18.36
C SER A 97 -41.56 -12.96 -17.27
N PHE A 98 -41.26 -13.98 -16.45
CA PHE A 98 -40.22 -13.91 -15.44
C PHE A 98 -38.83 -13.77 -16.06
N THR A 99 -38.52 -14.58 -17.08
CA THR A 99 -37.24 -14.51 -17.79
C THR A 99 -37.08 -13.18 -18.51
N ALA A 100 -38.13 -12.66 -19.16
CA ALA A 100 -38.12 -11.35 -19.78
C ALA A 100 -37.91 -10.21 -18.76
N ALA A 101 -38.51 -10.31 -17.58
CA ALA A 101 -38.28 -9.36 -16.48
C ALA A 101 -36.84 -9.41 -15.96
N ILE A 102 -36.27 -10.61 -15.81
CA ILE A 102 -34.87 -10.80 -15.40
C ILE A 102 -33.90 -10.27 -16.46
N THR A 103 -34.06 -10.63 -17.73
CA THR A 103 -33.20 -10.15 -18.83
C THR A 103 -33.35 -8.64 -19.05
N GLY A 104 -34.56 -8.10 -18.84
CA GLY A 104 -34.81 -6.66 -18.95
C GLY A 104 -34.22 -5.84 -17.81
N LEU A 105 -34.17 -6.38 -16.58
CA LEU A 105 -33.61 -5.70 -15.41
C LEU A 105 -32.10 -5.96 -15.22
N LEU A 106 -31.62 -7.14 -15.60
CA LEU A 106 -30.24 -7.60 -15.48
C LEU A 106 -29.78 -8.16 -16.83
N PRO A 107 -29.29 -7.30 -17.74
CA PRO A 107 -28.93 -7.70 -19.10
C PRO A 107 -27.66 -8.57 -19.19
N LEU A 108 -26.95 -8.77 -18.07
CA LEU A 108 -25.70 -9.53 -18.02
C LEU A 108 -25.90 -10.85 -17.28
N ASN A 109 -25.43 -11.93 -17.90
CA ASN A 109 -25.38 -13.25 -17.28
C ASN A 109 -24.27 -13.31 -16.21
N PRO A 110 -24.35 -14.24 -15.24
CA PRO A 110 -23.32 -14.39 -14.21
C PRO A 110 -21.89 -14.59 -14.75
N GLY A 111 -21.73 -15.22 -15.91
CA GLY A 111 -20.43 -15.36 -16.59
C GLY A 111 -19.88 -14.02 -17.11
N GLU A 112 -20.74 -13.21 -17.72
CA GLU A 112 -20.41 -11.89 -18.25
C GLU A 112 -20.10 -10.90 -17.12
N ILE A 113 -20.82 -10.97 -15.99
CA ILE A 113 -20.53 -10.19 -14.79
C ILE A 113 -19.12 -10.50 -14.27
N ARG A 114 -18.74 -11.78 -14.18
CA ARG A 114 -17.38 -12.16 -13.75
C ARG A 114 -16.30 -11.65 -14.70
N GLN A 115 -16.57 -11.73 -16.01
CA GLN A 115 -15.64 -11.22 -17.02
C GLN A 115 -15.50 -9.70 -16.94
N LEU A 116 -16.61 -8.98 -16.74
CA LEU A 116 -16.62 -7.53 -16.53
C LEU A 116 -15.83 -7.15 -15.27
N LEU A 117 -16.09 -7.82 -14.14
CA LEU A 117 -15.37 -7.60 -12.90
C LEU A 117 -13.87 -7.89 -13.04
N LYS A 118 -13.50 -8.98 -13.72
CA LYS A 118 -12.09 -9.28 -14.00
C LYS A 118 -11.41 -8.16 -14.80
N ARG A 119 -12.07 -7.64 -15.85
CA ARG A 119 -11.55 -6.53 -16.64
C ARG A 119 -11.47 -5.23 -15.83
N PHE A 120 -12.44 -5.00 -14.95
CA PHE A 120 -12.44 -3.89 -14.02
C PHE A 120 -11.25 -3.99 -13.06
N ASP A 121 -11.04 -5.14 -12.44
CA ASP A 121 -9.92 -5.40 -11.53
C ASP A 121 -8.57 -5.24 -12.25
N GLU A 122 -8.42 -5.79 -13.46
CA GLU A 122 -7.21 -5.61 -14.29
C GLU A 122 -6.95 -4.13 -14.59
N THR A 123 -8.00 -3.36 -14.85
CA THR A 123 -7.88 -1.92 -15.10
C THR A 123 -7.50 -1.16 -13.84
N GLN A 124 -8.11 -1.47 -12.69
CA GLN A 124 -7.75 -0.87 -11.41
C GLN A 124 -6.30 -1.19 -11.04
N GLN A 125 -5.92 -2.46 -11.18
CA GLN A 125 -4.57 -2.92 -10.91
C GLN A 125 -3.54 -2.22 -11.80
N ALA A 126 -3.85 -2.00 -13.08
CA ALA A 126 -2.97 -1.28 -14.00
C ALA A 126 -2.82 0.22 -13.66
N VAL A 127 -3.81 0.82 -12.99
CA VAL A 127 -3.76 2.22 -12.52
C VAL A 127 -2.97 2.33 -11.20
N GLU A 128 -3.10 1.36 -10.31
CA GLU A 128 -2.49 1.39 -8.98
C GLU A 128 -1.06 0.85 -8.92
N ILE A 129 -0.75 -0.19 -9.69
CA ILE A 129 0.59 -0.79 -9.68
C ILE A 129 1.56 0.15 -10.39
N PRO A 130 2.64 0.59 -9.71
CA PRO A 130 3.66 1.41 -10.34
C PRO A 130 4.33 0.64 -11.49
N VAL A 131 4.78 1.38 -12.51
CA VAL A 131 5.50 0.82 -13.68
C VAL A 131 6.74 0.02 -13.28
N TYR A 132 7.30 0.29 -12.10
CA TYR A 132 8.47 -0.38 -11.55
C TYR A 132 8.07 -1.26 -10.35
N PRO A 133 8.77 -2.38 -10.12
CA PRO A 133 8.55 -3.20 -8.94
C PRO A 133 8.74 -2.38 -7.66
N TYR A 134 8.00 -2.72 -6.61
CA TYR A 134 8.16 -2.09 -5.31
C TYR A 134 9.60 -2.27 -4.78
N PRO A 135 10.18 -1.24 -4.15
CA PRO A 135 11.53 -1.31 -3.60
C PRO A 135 11.64 -2.34 -2.48
N GLN A 136 12.82 -2.93 -2.32
CA GLN A 136 13.11 -3.80 -1.19
C GLN A 136 13.28 -2.97 0.10
N PRO A 137 12.58 -3.32 1.20
CA PRO A 137 12.74 -2.63 2.47
C PRO A 137 14.03 -3.07 3.18
N GLU A 138 14.84 -2.11 3.59
CA GLU A 138 16.08 -2.33 4.35
C GLU A 138 16.02 -1.63 5.71
N VAL A 139 16.62 -2.25 6.73
CA VAL A 139 16.93 -1.60 8.00
C VAL A 139 18.45 -1.53 8.11
N SER A 140 18.97 -0.32 8.26
CA SER A 140 20.41 -0.08 8.24
C SER A 140 20.86 0.62 9.52
N VAL A 141 22.04 0.23 10.00
CA VAL A 141 22.69 0.85 11.16
C VAL A 141 24.05 1.37 10.69
N HIS A 142 24.27 2.66 10.82
CA HIS A 142 25.50 3.31 10.39
C HIS A 142 26.11 4.12 11.53
N THR A 143 27.40 3.92 11.76
CA THR A 143 28.16 4.79 12.67
C THR A 143 28.58 6.03 11.89
N VAL A 144 28.14 7.20 12.34
CA VAL A 144 28.36 8.48 11.65
C VAL A 144 29.64 9.09 12.18
N SER A 145 30.61 9.34 11.31
CA SER A 145 31.82 10.08 11.71
C SER A 145 31.48 11.57 11.89
N LEU A 146 32.12 12.19 12.88
CA LEU A 146 32.01 13.63 13.18
C LEU A 146 33.17 14.44 12.58
N ASP A 147 34.07 13.79 11.85
CA ASP A 147 35.26 14.43 11.32
C ASP A 147 34.91 15.41 10.17
N PRO A 148 35.38 16.67 10.23
CA PRO A 148 35.14 17.63 9.17
C PRO A 148 35.92 17.21 7.91
N GLY A 149 35.21 16.66 6.92
CA GLY A 149 35.78 16.23 5.63
C GLY A 149 35.48 14.78 5.26
N VAL A 150 34.86 14.00 6.14
CA VAL A 150 34.33 12.66 5.78
C VAL A 150 33.06 12.81 4.94
N THR A 151 32.90 11.94 3.94
CA THR A 151 31.69 11.91 3.11
C THR A 151 30.47 11.59 3.99
N PRO A 152 29.43 12.44 3.97
CA PRO A 152 28.19 12.18 4.69
C PRO A 152 27.58 10.82 4.31
N PRO A 153 27.00 10.08 5.27
CA PRO A 153 26.27 8.85 4.96
C PRO A 153 25.06 9.15 4.08
N VAL A 154 24.81 8.26 3.12
CA VAL A 154 23.69 8.36 2.18
C VAL A 154 22.51 7.55 2.70
N ILE A 155 21.37 8.21 2.88
CA ILE A 155 20.10 7.58 3.24
C ILE A 155 19.32 7.33 1.95
N LYS A 156 18.91 6.08 1.76
CA LYS A 156 18.18 5.62 0.58
C LYS A 156 16.67 5.72 0.85
N LEU A 157 16.01 6.61 0.14
CA LEU A 157 14.58 6.91 0.30
C LEU A 157 13.77 6.37 -0.90
N GLY A 158 12.45 6.25 -0.75
CA GLY A 158 11.55 5.87 -1.85
C GLY A 158 10.21 6.57 -1.76
N VAL A 159 9.65 6.96 -2.90
CA VAL A 159 8.34 7.63 -2.98
C VAL A 159 7.24 6.70 -2.48
N GLY A 160 6.28 7.25 -1.73
CA GLY A 160 5.21 6.47 -1.10
C GLY A 160 5.65 5.72 0.17
N HIS A 161 6.93 5.82 0.55
CA HIS A 161 7.47 5.21 1.77
C HIS A 161 8.00 6.27 2.73
N VAL A 162 7.84 6.00 4.03
CA VAL A 162 8.36 6.86 5.10
C VAL A 162 9.60 6.21 5.68
N THR A 163 10.72 6.93 5.65
CA THR A 163 11.98 6.51 6.27
C THR A 163 12.10 7.12 7.66
N THR A 164 12.30 6.27 8.65
CA THR A 164 12.49 6.69 10.04
C THR A 164 13.97 6.73 10.37
N LEU A 165 14.49 7.93 10.64
CA LEU A 165 15.86 8.15 11.09
C LEU A 165 15.89 8.23 12.61
N ASN A 166 16.62 7.33 13.25
CA ASN A 166 16.82 7.31 14.69
C ASN A 166 18.26 7.72 15.02
N ILE A 167 18.41 8.70 15.90
CA ILE A 167 19.71 9.09 16.41
C ILE A 167 19.96 8.46 17.78
N MET A 168 21.11 7.81 17.92
CA MET A 168 21.56 7.21 19.17
C MET A 168 23.04 7.49 19.41
N ASP A 169 23.44 7.43 20.68
CA ASP A 169 24.82 7.59 21.09
C ASP A 169 25.63 6.27 20.96
N ALA A 170 26.90 6.30 21.36
CA ALA A 170 27.77 5.13 21.32
C ALA A 170 27.29 3.98 22.23
N THR A 171 26.49 4.29 23.26
CA THR A 171 25.94 3.34 24.24
C THR A 171 24.59 2.74 23.82
N GLY A 172 24.03 3.21 22.70
CA GLY A 172 22.74 2.78 22.15
C GLY A 172 21.54 3.52 22.76
N GLN A 173 21.76 4.61 23.49
CA GLN A 173 20.70 5.43 24.05
C GLN A 173 20.24 6.51 23.08
N PRO A 174 18.95 6.87 23.11
CA PRO A 174 18.39 7.88 22.23
C PRO A 174 19.06 9.24 22.49
N TRP A 175 19.49 9.91 21.42
CA TRP A 175 20.06 11.25 21.51
C TRP A 175 19.04 12.28 21.01
N PRO A 176 18.52 13.17 21.88
CA PRO A 176 17.57 14.19 21.47
C PRO A 176 18.13 15.14 20.41
N ILE A 177 17.29 15.47 19.44
CA ILE A 177 17.57 16.42 18.39
C ILE A 177 17.21 17.83 18.89
N PHE A 178 18.11 18.77 18.68
CA PHE A 178 17.94 20.18 19.05
C PHE A 178 17.37 20.98 17.88
N ASP A 179 17.97 20.86 16.70
CA ASP A 179 17.46 21.47 15.48
C ASP A 179 17.70 20.59 14.25
N LEU A 180 16.93 20.87 13.21
CA LEU A 180 16.88 20.12 11.97
C LEU A 180 16.62 21.08 10.80
N SER A 181 17.37 20.90 9.72
CA SER A 181 17.21 21.61 8.46
C SER A 181 17.44 20.65 7.31
N TRP A 182 16.69 20.78 6.22
CA TRP A 182 16.83 19.94 5.04
C TRP A 182 16.75 20.77 3.78
N ALA A 183 17.29 20.23 2.70
CA ALA A 183 17.14 20.77 1.36
C ALA A 183 16.74 19.68 0.36
N GLY A 184 16.01 20.08 -0.67
CA GLY A 184 15.47 19.19 -1.71
C GLY A 184 13.99 18.90 -1.55
N ASN A 185 13.45 18.07 -2.45
CA ASN A 185 12.02 17.73 -2.52
C ASN A 185 11.66 16.62 -1.52
N PHE A 186 11.80 16.94 -0.24
CA PHE A 186 11.51 16.04 0.87
C PHE A 186 10.59 16.75 1.87
N GLU A 187 9.63 15.99 2.40
CA GLU A 187 8.85 16.38 3.56
C GLU A 187 9.49 15.73 4.79
N VAL A 188 9.90 16.56 5.74
CA VAL A 188 10.55 16.11 6.98
C VAL A 188 9.71 16.55 8.16
N LEU A 189 9.18 15.58 8.90
CA LEU A 189 8.46 15.85 10.13
C LEU A 189 9.47 16.08 11.25
N GLN A 190 9.49 17.31 11.75
CA GLN A 190 10.38 17.66 12.85
C GLN A 190 10.00 16.88 14.11
N PRO A 191 11.00 16.33 14.83
CA PRO A 191 10.78 15.68 16.11
C PRO A 191 10.19 16.68 17.11
N GLY A 192 9.24 16.23 17.94
CA GLY A 192 8.84 16.98 19.12
C GLY A 192 10.01 17.17 20.09
N GLU A 193 9.88 18.10 21.03
CA GLU A 193 10.94 18.41 22.00
C GLU A 193 11.40 17.14 22.74
N GLY A 194 12.70 16.87 22.76
CA GLY A 194 13.28 15.69 23.40
C GLY A 194 13.22 14.39 22.57
N SER A 195 12.65 14.41 21.37
CA SER A 195 12.63 13.24 20.48
C SER A 195 13.97 13.08 19.71
N HIS A 196 14.28 11.83 19.38
CA HIS A 196 15.47 11.40 18.62
C HIS A 196 15.11 10.78 17.27
N VAL A 197 13.80 10.78 16.94
CA VAL A 197 13.23 10.11 15.77
C VAL A 197 12.75 11.16 14.78
N VAL A 198 13.23 11.09 13.55
CA VAL A 198 12.82 11.94 12.43
C VAL A 198 12.15 11.06 11.38
N ARG A 199 11.05 11.55 10.81
CA ARG A 199 10.38 10.88 9.69
C ARG A 199 10.59 11.70 8.43
N ILE A 200 11.07 11.03 7.39
CA ILE A 200 11.42 11.64 6.11
C ILE A 200 10.58 10.96 5.03
N THR A 201 9.88 11.76 4.24
CA THR A 201 9.05 11.31 3.12
C THR A 201 9.52 12.03 1.86
N PRO A 202 10.03 11.33 0.84
CA PRO A 202 10.39 11.96 -0.42
C PRO A 202 9.15 12.29 -1.25
N MET A 203 9.11 13.48 -1.82
CA MET A 203 8.00 13.95 -2.66
C MET A 203 8.24 13.69 -4.16
N SER A 204 9.43 13.21 -4.53
CA SER A 204 9.82 12.95 -5.92
C SER A 204 10.71 11.72 -6.05
N GLU A 205 10.53 10.96 -7.13
CA GLU A 205 11.25 9.72 -7.44
C GLU A 205 12.75 9.90 -7.63
N PHE A 206 13.17 11.11 -8.01
CA PHE A 206 14.57 11.47 -8.24
C PHE A 206 15.00 12.63 -7.34
N ALA A 207 14.40 12.74 -6.15
CA ALA A 207 14.82 13.74 -5.18
C ALA A 207 16.26 13.48 -4.72
N TYR A 208 17.04 14.54 -4.71
CA TYR A 208 18.39 14.57 -4.18
C TYR A 208 18.55 15.81 -3.30
N GLY A 209 19.20 15.64 -2.16
CA GLY A 209 19.44 16.74 -1.24
C GLY A 209 20.17 16.29 0.00
N ASN A 210 20.04 17.06 1.07
CA ASN A 210 20.74 16.82 2.31
C ASN A 210 19.89 17.18 3.53
N LEU A 211 20.23 16.57 4.65
CA LEU A 211 19.66 16.80 5.96
C LEU A 211 20.80 17.21 6.90
N SER A 212 20.69 18.37 7.52
CA SER A 212 21.59 18.84 8.56
C SER A 212 20.83 18.87 9.88
N LEU A 213 21.35 18.20 10.89
CA LEU A 213 20.74 18.17 12.22
C LEU A 213 21.77 18.43 13.29
N ARG A 214 21.32 19.01 14.39
CA ARG A 214 22.12 19.20 15.59
C ARG A 214 21.46 18.47 16.73
N VAL A 215 22.29 17.85 17.56
CA VAL A 215 21.84 17.12 18.73
C VAL A 215 22.18 17.90 19.99
N VAL A 216 21.47 17.60 21.08
CA VAL A 216 21.65 18.29 22.36
C VAL A 216 23.06 18.08 22.90
N LYS A 217 23.68 19.15 23.44
CA LYS A 217 25.07 19.18 23.96
C LYS A 217 26.18 18.92 22.93
N MET A 218 25.89 18.99 21.63
CA MET A 218 26.92 18.94 20.59
C MET A 218 26.78 20.14 19.66
N SER A 219 27.88 20.89 19.47
CA SER A 219 27.89 22.05 18.57
C SER A 219 28.11 21.67 17.10
N THR A 220 28.66 20.49 16.84
CA THR A 220 28.95 20.02 15.48
C THR A 220 27.65 19.53 14.82
N PRO A 221 27.22 20.11 13.69
CA PRO A 221 26.07 19.61 12.95
C PRO A 221 26.42 18.31 12.23
N ILE A 222 25.49 17.36 12.28
CA ILE A 222 25.58 16.10 11.55
C ILE A 222 24.83 16.26 10.23
N THR A 223 25.51 15.99 9.13
CA THR A 223 24.93 16.06 7.79
C THR A 223 24.73 14.67 7.23
N PHE A 224 23.59 14.45 6.57
CA PHE A 224 23.25 13.26 5.80
C PHE A 224 22.93 13.65 4.37
N THR A 225 23.27 12.77 3.41
CA THR A 225 22.81 12.92 2.03
C THR A 225 21.52 12.14 1.85
N LEU A 226 20.48 12.80 1.34
CA LEU A 226 19.20 12.18 1.04
C LEU A 226 19.15 11.86 -0.46
N LYS A 227 18.91 10.59 -0.79
CA LYS A 227 18.80 10.15 -2.18
C LYS A 227 17.62 9.22 -2.34
N THR A 228 16.71 9.55 -3.25
CA THR A 228 15.65 8.61 -3.64
C THR A 228 16.21 7.53 -4.56
N GLN A 229 15.87 6.27 -4.28
CA GLN A 229 16.21 5.10 -5.09
C GLN A 229 14.96 4.26 -5.35
N ARG A 230 14.97 3.55 -6.47
CA ARG A 230 13.86 2.67 -6.89
C ARG A 230 14.02 1.22 -6.42
N ASP A 231 15.26 0.76 -6.26
CA ASP A 231 15.53 -0.65 -5.99
C ASP A 231 15.46 -0.98 -4.49
N VAL A 232 16.01 -0.10 -3.65
CA VAL A 232 16.17 -0.31 -2.21
C VAL A 232 15.77 0.93 -1.45
N VAL A 233 14.93 0.75 -0.44
CA VAL A 233 14.45 1.83 0.42
C VAL A 233 14.69 1.45 1.86
N GLN A 234 15.32 2.36 2.60
CA GLN A 234 15.54 2.16 4.03
C GLN A 234 14.30 2.61 4.78
N TYR A 235 13.60 1.68 5.43
CA TYR A 235 12.44 2.03 6.28
C TYR A 235 12.90 2.58 7.63
N ARG A 236 14.05 2.09 8.10
CA ARG A 236 14.67 2.54 9.33
C ARG A 236 16.17 2.71 9.14
N PHE A 237 16.67 3.89 9.48
CA PHE A 237 18.07 4.25 9.46
C PHE A 237 18.48 4.62 10.89
N ASP A 238 19.29 3.76 11.51
CA ASP A 238 19.81 3.98 12.85
C ASP A 238 21.21 4.60 12.75
N ALA A 239 21.31 5.89 13.07
CA ALA A 239 22.56 6.64 13.10
C ALA A 239 23.16 6.56 14.50
N ARG A 240 24.32 5.91 14.61
CA ARG A 240 25.12 5.83 15.84
C ARG A 240 26.18 6.92 15.83
N ILE A 241 26.14 7.80 16.82
CA ILE A 241 27.16 8.83 17.03
C ILE A 241 28.23 8.24 17.96
N PRO A 242 29.52 8.25 17.59
CA PRO A 242 30.60 7.69 18.39
C PRO A 242 31.01 8.58 19.59
N GLU A 243 30.03 9.23 20.22
CA GLU A 243 30.20 10.11 21.38
C GLU A 243 29.17 9.73 22.46
N PHE A 244 29.43 10.17 23.69
CA PHE A 244 28.51 9.96 24.81
C PHE A 244 27.40 11.02 24.82
N GLY A 245 26.16 10.58 24.65
CA GLY A 245 24.99 11.45 24.68
C GLY A 245 24.63 11.94 26.10
N PRO A 246 23.65 12.85 26.23
CA PRO A 246 23.20 13.38 27.52
C PRO A 246 22.64 12.30 28.46
N TYR A 247 22.16 11.19 27.90
CA TYR A 247 21.61 10.07 28.66
C TYR A 247 22.56 8.89 28.78
N ALA A 248 23.78 8.99 28.23
CA ALA A 248 24.77 7.93 28.12
C ALA A 248 24.96 7.15 29.44
N LYS A 249 24.90 5.84 29.35
CA LYS A 249 25.30 4.92 30.41
C LYS A 249 26.76 4.64 30.17
N ALA A 250 27.61 5.18 31.05
CA ALA A 250 29.02 4.82 31.06
C ALA A 250 29.12 3.29 31.01
N PRO A 251 29.88 2.71 30.06
CA PRO A 251 30.14 1.30 30.11
C PRO A 251 30.74 1.02 31.48
N LEU A 252 30.10 0.15 32.24
CA LEU A 252 30.71 -0.44 33.41
C LEU A 252 31.85 -1.29 32.88
N ILE A 253 33.00 -0.66 32.62
CA ILE A 253 34.25 -1.37 32.71
C ILE A 253 34.32 -1.71 34.21
N GLU A 254 33.78 -2.88 34.55
CA GLU A 254 34.14 -3.60 35.78
C GLU A 254 35.60 -4.09 35.62
N GLY A 255 36.48 -3.19 35.21
CA GLY A 255 37.92 -3.32 35.13
C GLY A 255 38.55 -2.73 36.40
N GLY A 256 37.84 -2.86 37.52
CA GLY A 256 38.51 -3.28 38.73
C GLY A 256 38.68 -4.79 38.65
N LEU A 257 39.55 -5.30 37.76
CA LEU A 257 40.37 -6.41 38.21
C LEU A 257 41.03 -5.81 39.46
N SER A 258 40.53 -6.20 40.63
CA SER A 258 41.33 -6.10 41.83
C SER A 258 42.54 -6.95 41.51
N ILE A 259 43.55 -6.33 40.91
CA ILE A 259 44.91 -6.83 40.91
C ILE A 259 45.29 -6.74 42.38
N VAL A 260 44.85 -7.75 43.12
CA VAL A 260 45.42 -8.09 44.41
C VAL A 260 46.85 -8.46 44.09
N ALA A 261 47.75 -7.48 44.15
CA ALA A 261 49.17 -7.70 44.04
C ALA A 261 49.59 -8.54 45.24
N GLY A 262 49.73 -9.85 45.03
CA GLY A 262 50.12 -10.80 46.06
C GLY A 262 48.90 -11.39 46.78
N ASN A 263 48.52 -12.59 46.36
CA ASN A 263 47.77 -13.48 47.24
C ASN A 263 48.74 -13.94 48.34
N THR A 264 48.35 -13.82 49.62
CA THR A 264 49.17 -14.26 50.76
C THR A 264 49.62 -15.71 50.66
N ALA A 265 48.80 -16.56 50.01
CA ALA A 265 49.14 -17.95 49.73
C ALA A 265 50.26 -18.09 48.68
N ILE A 266 50.38 -17.16 47.72
CA ILE A 266 51.47 -17.17 46.73
C ILE A 266 52.76 -16.65 47.37
N ASN A 267 52.67 -15.62 48.22
CA ASN A 267 53.83 -15.14 48.97
C ASN A 267 54.37 -16.21 49.94
N SER A 268 53.49 -16.94 50.64
CA SER A 268 53.93 -18.01 51.55
C SER A 268 54.67 -19.14 50.81
N ILE A 269 54.19 -19.52 49.61
CA ILE A 269 54.84 -20.51 48.74
C ILE A 269 56.21 -20.01 48.27
N LEU A 270 56.35 -18.72 47.91
CA LEU A 270 57.63 -18.13 47.51
C LEU A 270 58.61 -18.01 48.69
N ASP A 271 58.09 -17.77 49.91
CA ASP A 271 58.87 -17.73 51.16
C ASP A 271 59.17 -19.13 51.73
N GLY A 272 58.78 -20.21 51.02
CA GLY A 272 59.05 -21.59 51.40
C GLY A 272 58.21 -22.11 52.58
N THR A 273 57.12 -21.42 52.91
CA THR A 273 56.20 -21.81 53.99
C THR A 273 54.88 -22.30 53.39
N ALA A 274 54.43 -23.47 53.85
CA ALA A 274 53.15 -24.02 53.40
C ALA A 274 51.99 -23.14 53.91
N PRO A 275 51.04 -22.74 53.04
CA PRO A 275 49.87 -22.00 53.47
C PRO A 275 49.01 -22.84 54.42
N GLU A 276 48.26 -22.18 55.31
CA GLU A 276 47.41 -22.85 56.31
C GLU A 276 46.42 -23.82 55.62
N GLY A 277 46.52 -25.11 55.96
CA GLY A 277 45.67 -26.17 55.39
C GLY A 277 46.23 -26.92 54.17
N ALA A 278 47.47 -26.67 53.78
CA ALA A 278 48.12 -27.45 52.72
C ALA A 278 48.50 -28.87 53.18
N GLU A 279 48.15 -29.88 52.38
CA GLU A 279 48.55 -31.28 52.58
C GLU A 279 49.73 -31.62 51.66
N LYS A 280 50.75 -32.31 52.19
CA LYS A 280 51.95 -32.66 51.43
C LYS A 280 51.60 -33.76 50.42
N LEU A 281 51.74 -33.46 49.13
CA LEU A 281 51.72 -34.48 48.08
C LEU A 281 53.12 -35.09 47.94
N ASP A 282 53.21 -36.41 48.01
CA ASP A 282 54.43 -37.17 47.69
C ASP A 282 54.39 -37.45 46.19
N VAL A 283 55.28 -36.82 45.43
CA VAL A 283 55.37 -36.91 43.96
C VAL A 283 56.62 -37.67 43.58
#